data_AF-A0A1F0IBG1-F1
#
_entry.id   AF-A0A1F0IBG1-F1
#
_cell.length_a   1.000
_cell.length_b   1.000
_cell.length_c   1.000
_cell.angle_alpha   90.00
_cell.angle_beta   90.00
_cell.angle_gamma   90.00
#
_symmetry.space_group_name_H-M   'P 1'
#
loop_
_entity.id
_entity.type
_entity.pdbx_description
1 polymer ?
#
loop_
_entity_poly.entity_id
_entity_poly.type
_entity_poly.pdbx_seq_one_letter_code
_entity_poly.pdbx_strand_id
1 'polypeptide(L)'
;MVKKLSNTNYLHDVPVEHAEANERNRKYIDRFVSENYNGLVAKFSPLDGTINSSAFGALDKLNSTIISLYTDPNLHFTDWEQAKQYLSNKFTEKAIRVPVKKPVKSEVVENEDEFIND
;
A
#
# COMPACT_ATOMS: atom_id res chain seq x y z
N MET A 1 48.19 -5.79 -1.58
CA MET A 1 46.99 -5.88 -0.72
C MET A 1 45.96 -4.90 -1.26
N VAL A 2 44.96 -5.37 -2.01
CA VAL A 2 43.95 -4.50 -2.64
C VAL A 2 42.87 -4.18 -1.61
N LYS A 3 42.72 -2.91 -1.22
CA LYS A 3 41.60 -2.49 -0.37
C LYS A 3 40.31 -2.62 -1.17
N LYS A 4 39.42 -3.52 -0.75
CA LYS A 4 38.06 -3.61 -1.30
C LYS A 4 37.33 -2.29 -0.96
N LEU A 5 36.86 -1.60 -1.99
CA LEU A 5 35.97 -0.47 -1.85
C LEU A 5 34.59 -1.01 -1.45
N SER A 6 34.15 -0.75 -0.22
CA SER A 6 32.80 -1.05 0.24
C SER A 6 31.91 0.16 -0.05
N ASN A 7 30.92 0.00 -0.90
CA ASN A 7 29.91 1.02 -1.14
C ASN A 7 29.02 1.14 0.11
N THR A 8 29.03 2.30 0.77
CA THR A 8 28.24 2.58 1.97
C THR A 8 26.75 2.80 1.68
N ASN A 9 26.35 2.86 0.40
CA ASN A 9 24.95 2.95 -0.04
C ASN A 9 24.31 1.59 -0.33
N TYR A 10 24.97 0.46 -0.07
CA TYR A 10 24.23 -0.80 -0.03
C TYR A 10 23.22 -0.71 1.10
N LEU A 11 21.94 -1.03 0.82
CA LEU A 11 20.97 -1.30 1.88
C LEU A 11 21.63 -2.31 2.81
N HIS A 12 21.98 -1.89 4.03
CA HIS A 12 22.26 -2.84 5.10
C HIS A 12 21.05 -3.77 5.20
N ASP A 13 21.25 -5.03 5.57
CA ASP A 13 20.16 -5.97 5.86
C ASP A 13 19.27 -5.33 6.93
N VAL A 14 18.23 -4.61 6.48
CA VAL A 14 17.26 -3.98 7.36
C VAL A 14 16.52 -5.16 7.99
N PRO A 15 16.50 -5.29 9.32
CA PRO A 15 15.74 -6.34 9.96
C PRO A 15 14.30 -6.25 9.47
N VAL A 16 13.83 -7.28 8.77
CA VAL A 16 12.43 -7.39 8.39
C VAL A 16 11.67 -7.68 9.67
N GLU A 17 10.89 -6.71 10.14
CA GLU A 17 9.96 -6.97 11.24
C GLU A 17 8.92 -8.00 10.77
N HIS A 18 9.07 -9.24 11.26
CA HIS A 18 8.09 -10.28 11.04
C HIS A 18 6.93 -10.07 12.00
N ALA A 19 5.81 -9.57 11.48
CA ALA A 19 4.55 -9.62 12.22
C ALA A 19 4.08 -11.08 12.31
N GLU A 20 3.65 -11.51 13.49
CA GLU A 20 3.07 -12.84 13.66
C GLU A 20 1.82 -13.00 12.80
N ALA A 21 1.70 -14.14 12.14
CA ALA A 21 0.54 -14.45 11.32
C ALA A 21 -0.68 -14.75 12.18
N ASN A 22 -1.84 -14.19 11.81
CA ASN A 22 -3.14 -14.45 12.40
C ASN A 22 -3.67 -15.82 11.94
N GLU A 23 -3.04 -16.89 12.45
CA GLU A 23 -3.39 -18.27 12.13
C GLU A 23 -4.84 -18.61 12.46
N ARG A 24 -5.44 -17.92 13.45
CA ARG A 24 -6.82 -18.17 13.89
C ARG A 24 -7.85 -17.76 12.84
N ASN A 25 -7.66 -16.61 12.19
CA ASN A 25 -8.58 -16.12 11.15
C ASN A 25 -8.14 -16.49 9.74
N ARG A 26 -6.94 -17.03 9.57
CA ARG A 26 -6.36 -17.42 8.28
C ARG A 26 -7.35 -18.17 7.39
N LYS A 27 -8.07 -19.17 7.93
CA LYS A 27 -9.09 -19.92 7.16
C LYS A 27 -10.20 -19.05 6.56
N TYR A 28 -10.63 -18.00 7.26
CA TYR A 28 -11.67 -17.09 6.80
C TYR A 28 -11.11 -16.11 5.77
N ILE A 29 -9.92 -15.58 6.02
CA ILE A 29 -9.25 -14.67 5.09
C ILE A 29 -8.92 -15.41 3.78
N ASP A 30 -8.31 -16.60 3.87
CA ASP A 30 -7.98 -17.46 2.73
C ASP A 30 -9.22 -17.75 1.89
N ARG A 31 -10.33 -18.12 2.54
CA ARG A 31 -11.61 -18.37 1.86
C ARG A 31 -12.10 -17.13 1.12
N PHE A 32 -12.16 -15.98 1.80
CA PHE A 32 -12.65 -14.75 1.19
C PHE A 32 -11.78 -14.29 0.03
N VAL A 33 -10.46 -14.29 0.20
CA VAL A 33 -9.51 -13.88 -0.84
C VAL A 33 -9.63 -14.82 -2.04
N SER A 34 -9.66 -16.14 -1.82
CA SER A 34 -9.81 -17.11 -2.92
C SER A 34 -11.12 -16.92 -3.70
N GLU A 35 -12.22 -16.62 -3.01
CA GLU A 35 -13.53 -16.42 -3.63
C GLU A 35 -13.64 -15.06 -4.36
N ASN A 36 -12.99 -14.01 -3.87
CA ASN A 36 -13.27 -12.63 -4.29
C ASN A 36 -12.10 -11.91 -4.99
N TYR A 37 -10.87 -12.43 -4.93
CA TYR A 37 -9.68 -11.70 -5.40
C TYR A 37 -9.79 -11.24 -6.85
N ASN A 38 -10.20 -12.12 -7.77
CA ASN A 38 -10.35 -11.75 -9.19
C ASN A 38 -11.37 -10.63 -9.39
N GLY A 39 -12.48 -10.65 -8.63
CA GLY A 39 -13.49 -9.59 -8.67
C GLY A 39 -12.97 -8.26 -8.11
N LEU A 40 -12.18 -8.32 -7.04
CA LEU A 40 -11.52 -7.14 -6.47
C LEU A 40 -10.48 -6.56 -7.43
N VAL A 41 -9.62 -7.40 -8.02
CA VAL A 41 -8.62 -6.97 -9.02
C VAL A 41 -9.31 -6.33 -10.22
N ALA A 42 -10.36 -6.95 -10.78
CA ALA A 42 -11.12 -6.38 -11.89
C ALA A 42 -11.75 -5.01 -11.53
N LYS A 43 -12.20 -4.85 -10.29
CA LYS A 43 -12.77 -3.59 -9.79
C LYS A 43 -11.73 -2.48 -9.61
N PHE A 44 -10.52 -2.81 -9.13
CA PHE A 44 -9.50 -1.82 -8.79
C PHE A 44 -8.45 -1.59 -9.87
N SER A 45 -8.27 -2.52 -10.80
CA SER A 45 -7.32 -2.39 -11.92
C SER A 45 -7.54 -1.11 -12.75
N PRO A 46 -8.78 -0.67 -13.08
CA PRO A 46 -9.00 0.59 -13.78
C PRO A 46 -8.57 1.84 -12.97
N LEU A 47 -8.54 1.75 -11.65
CA LEU A 47 -8.18 2.84 -10.75
C LEU A 47 -6.67 2.90 -10.46
N ASP A 48 -5.93 1.84 -10.82
CA ASP A 48 -4.53 1.69 -10.47
C ASP A 48 -3.60 2.69 -11.17
N GLY A 49 -4.04 3.26 -12.30
CA GLY A 49 -3.31 4.35 -12.96
C GLY A 49 -3.24 5.66 -12.15
N THR A 50 -4.04 5.79 -11.08
CA THR A 50 -3.99 6.96 -10.19
C THR A 50 -3.13 6.69 -8.98
N ILE A 51 -1.92 7.24 -8.97
CA ILE A 51 -0.94 7.08 -7.90
C ILE A 51 -1.01 8.26 -6.91
N ASN A 52 -0.91 8.02 -5.60
CA ASN A 52 -0.77 9.12 -4.61
C ASN A 52 0.64 9.71 -4.54
N SER A 53 0.75 10.78 -3.76
CA SER A 53 2.01 11.36 -3.28
C SER A 53 2.96 10.38 -2.58
N SER A 54 2.50 9.20 -2.17
CA SER A 54 3.32 8.16 -1.55
C SER A 54 3.64 7.01 -2.51
N ALA A 55 3.46 7.22 -3.82
CA ALA A 55 3.75 6.25 -4.88
C ALA A 55 2.95 4.93 -4.84
N PHE A 56 1.79 4.90 -4.15
CA PHE A 56 0.90 3.73 -4.14
C PHE A 56 -0.29 3.90 -5.08
N GLY A 57 -0.56 2.86 -5.87
CA GLY A 57 -1.78 2.67 -6.65
C GLY A 57 -2.90 1.97 -5.88
N ALA A 58 -3.99 1.69 -6.59
CA ALA A 58 -5.16 1.01 -6.02
C ALA A 58 -4.88 -0.47 -5.72
N LEU A 59 -4.12 -1.16 -6.58
CA LEU A 59 -3.72 -2.54 -6.39
C LEU A 59 -2.70 -2.69 -5.26
N ASP A 60 -1.81 -1.72 -5.09
CA ASP A 60 -0.89 -1.70 -3.94
C ASP A 60 -1.66 -1.60 -2.62
N LYS A 61 -2.68 -0.74 -2.57
CA LYS A 61 -3.55 -0.61 -1.38
C LYS A 61 -4.37 -1.87 -1.15
N LEU A 62 -4.87 -2.51 -2.20
CA LEU A 62 -5.55 -3.80 -2.10
C LEU A 62 -4.63 -4.87 -1.48
N ASN A 63 -3.44 -5.05 -2.03
CA ASN A 63 -2.49 -6.06 -1.56
C ASN A 63 -2.01 -5.76 -0.13
N SER A 64 -1.72 -4.49 0.17
CA SER A 64 -1.37 -4.05 1.53
C SER A 64 -2.49 -4.34 2.52
N THR A 65 -3.75 -4.14 2.12
CA THR A 65 -4.92 -4.44 2.96
C THR A 65 -5.02 -5.95 3.20
N ILE A 66 -4.84 -6.78 2.18
CA ILE A 66 -4.83 -8.24 2.34
C ILE A 66 -3.77 -8.67 3.34
N ILE A 67 -2.53 -8.19 3.19
CA ILE A 67 -1.43 -8.51 4.13
C ILE A 67 -1.80 -8.08 5.54
N SER A 68 -2.37 -6.87 5.72
CA SER A 68 -2.75 -6.36 7.05
C SER A 68 -3.76 -7.25 7.77
N LEU A 69 -4.63 -7.96 7.03
CA LEU A 69 -5.59 -8.91 7.63
C LEU A 69 -4.88 -10.12 8.24
N TYR A 70 -3.78 -10.57 7.64
CA TYR A 70 -2.97 -11.67 8.14
C TYR A 70 -2.03 -11.27 9.27
N THR A 71 -1.70 -9.99 9.41
CA THR A 71 -0.73 -9.52 10.41
C THR A 71 -1.37 -8.74 11.56
N ASP A 72 -2.69 -8.55 11.57
CA ASP A 72 -3.38 -7.84 12.65
C ASP A 72 -3.64 -8.79 13.84
N PRO A 73 -2.98 -8.57 15.01
CA PRO A 73 -3.15 -9.42 16.19
C PRO A 73 -4.48 -9.18 16.90
N ASN A 74 -5.14 -8.04 16.66
CA ASN A 74 -6.40 -7.68 17.31
C ASN A 74 -7.63 -8.15 16.52
N LEU A 75 -7.42 -8.56 15.26
CA LEU A 75 -8.50 -9.06 14.43
C LEU A 75 -8.92 -10.44 14.94
N HIS A 76 -10.21 -10.59 15.25
CA HIS A 76 -10.79 -11.87 15.66
C HIS A 76 -12.22 -12.02 15.15
N PHE A 77 -12.48 -13.13 14.46
CA PHE A 77 -13.82 -13.50 14.01
C PHE A 77 -14.37 -14.70 14.80
N THR A 78 -15.63 -14.60 15.22
CA THR A 78 -16.36 -15.69 15.88
C THR A 78 -16.85 -16.73 14.87
N ASP A 79 -17.28 -16.27 13.70
CA ASP A 79 -17.86 -17.09 12.64
C ASP A 79 -17.60 -16.50 11.24
N TRP A 80 -18.01 -17.27 10.22
CA TRP A 80 -17.82 -16.89 8.83
C TRP A 80 -18.66 -15.69 8.39
N GLU A 81 -19.89 -15.54 8.89
CA GLU A 81 -20.76 -14.44 8.45
C GLU A 81 -20.22 -13.10 8.98
N GLN A 82 -19.74 -13.08 10.22
CA GLN A 82 -19.04 -11.92 10.78
C GLN A 82 -17.78 -11.59 9.97
N ALA A 83 -16.96 -12.60 9.64
CA ALA A 83 -15.77 -12.40 8.83
C ALA A 83 -16.10 -11.84 7.45
N LYS A 84 -17.09 -12.43 6.76
CA LYS A 84 -17.52 -12.03 5.42
C LYS A 84 -18.04 -10.59 5.41
N GLN A 85 -18.83 -10.20 6.40
CA GLN A 85 -19.33 -8.84 6.52
C GLN A 85 -18.19 -7.84 6.75
N TYR A 86 -17.27 -8.14 7.66
CA TYR A 86 -16.10 -7.30 7.93
C TYR A 86 -15.23 -7.12 6.70
N LEU A 87 -14.87 -8.23 6.04
CA LEU A 87 -14.00 -8.24 4.86
C LEU A 87 -14.63 -7.49 3.68
N SER A 88 -15.92 -7.69 3.42
CA SER A 88 -16.65 -6.97 2.38
C SER A 88 -16.62 -5.45 2.59
N ASN A 89 -16.71 -5.00 3.85
CA ASN A 89 -16.64 -3.59 4.19
C ASN A 89 -15.22 -3.00 4.06
N LYS A 90 -14.18 -3.83 4.23
CA LYS A 90 -12.78 -3.40 4.08
C LYS A 90 -12.37 -3.14 2.64
N PHE A 91 -12.91 -3.89 1.67
CA PHE A 91 -12.58 -3.74 0.24
C PHE A 91 -13.56 -2.85 -0.54
N THR A 92 -14.04 -1.78 0.11
CA THR A 92 -14.87 -0.77 -0.56
C THR A 92 -14.03 0.22 -1.35
N GLU A 93 -14.61 0.84 -2.37
CA GLU A 93 -13.90 1.85 -3.17
C GLU A 93 -13.43 3.00 -2.30
N LYS A 94 -14.22 3.43 -1.31
CA LYS A 94 -13.81 4.47 -0.35
C LYS A 94 -12.59 4.09 0.49
N ALA A 95 -12.45 2.80 0.84
CA ALA A 95 -11.35 2.31 1.68
C ALA A 95 -10.05 2.08 0.89
N ILE A 96 -10.17 1.65 -0.37
CA ILE A 96 -9.02 1.40 -1.26
C ILE A 96 -8.63 2.65 -2.05
N ARG A 97 -9.56 3.61 -2.21
CA ARG A 97 -9.29 4.84 -2.94
C ARG A 97 -8.14 5.58 -2.29
N VAL A 98 -7.17 5.83 -3.14
CA VAL A 98 -6.00 6.61 -2.84
C VAL A 98 -6.39 8.11 -2.84
N PRO A 99 -6.29 8.82 -1.71
CA PRO A 99 -6.55 10.26 -1.69
C PRO A 99 -5.42 10.98 -2.44
N VAL A 100 -5.77 11.62 -3.55
CA VAL A 100 -4.84 12.46 -4.30
C VAL A 100 -4.81 13.83 -3.62
N LYS A 101 -3.70 14.17 -2.94
CA LYS A 101 -3.43 15.57 -2.62
C LYS A 101 -3.19 16.28 -3.96
N LYS A 102 -4.04 17.26 -4.28
CA LYS A 102 -3.74 18.19 -5.38
C LYS A 102 -2.35 18.80 -5.13
N PRO A 103 -1.52 19.00 -6.17
CA PRO A 103 -0.36 19.84 -6.02
C PRO A 103 -0.85 21.18 -5.48
N VAL A 104 -0.33 21.60 -4.33
CA VAL A 104 -0.43 23.01 -3.95
C VAL A 104 0.30 23.73 -5.07
N LYS A 105 -0.37 24.65 -5.77
CA LYS A 105 0.31 25.57 -6.67
C LYS A 105 1.28 26.34 -5.79
N SER A 106 2.54 25.90 -5.76
CA SER A 106 3.64 26.74 -5.32
C SER A 106 3.56 27.94 -6.24
N GLU A 107 3.22 29.10 -5.68
CA GLU A 107 3.37 30.37 -6.39
C GLU A 107 4.81 30.40 -6.88
N VAL A 108 4.97 30.32 -8.19
CA VAL A 108 6.24 30.58 -8.85
C VAL A 108 6.49 32.04 -8.57
N VAL A 109 7.29 32.34 -7.55
CA VAL A 109 7.91 33.65 -7.43
C VAL A 109 8.92 33.68 -8.58
N GLU A 110 8.49 34.29 -9.68
CA GLU A 110 9.35 34.77 -10.75
C GLU A 110 10.38 35.68 -10.07
N ASN A 111 11.58 35.14 -9.83
CA ASN A 111 12.74 35.97 -9.58
C ASN A 111 13.17 36.45 -10.96
N GLU A 112 12.66 37.62 -11.34
CA GLU A 112 13.39 38.52 -12.22
C GLU A 112 14.75 38.86 -11.55
N ASP A 113 15.77 39.15 -12.37
CA ASP A 113 17.17 39.52 -12.02
C ASP A 113 18.18 38.38 -12.32
N GLU A 114 19.17 38.46 -13.22
CA GLU A 114 19.74 39.56 -14.01
C GLU A 114 20.36 38.95 -15.29
N PHE A 115 20.18 39.61 -16.43
CA PHE A 115 20.94 39.32 -17.65
C PHE A 115 22.39 39.76 -17.45
N ILE A 116 23.33 38.81 -17.46
CA ILE A 116 24.76 39.11 -17.62
C ILE A 116 25.00 39.35 -19.12
N ASN A 117 25.24 40.61 -19.50
CA ASN A 117 25.78 40.96 -20.82
C ASN A 117 27.31 40.77 -20.80
N ASP A 118 27.83 40.13 -21.84
CA ASP A 118 29.26 40.07 -22.22
C ASP A 118 29.66 41.32 -23.02
#